data_AF-A0A7X4H190-F1
#
_entry.id   AF-A0A7X4H190-F1
#
_cell.length_a   1.000
_cell.length_b   1.000
_cell.length_c   1.000
_cell.angle_alpha   90.00
_cell.angle_beta   90.00
_cell.angle_gamma   90.00
#
_symmetry.space_group_name_H-M   'P 1'
#
loop_
_entity.id
_entity.type
_entity.pdbx_description
1 polymer ?
#
loop_
_entity_poly.entity_id
_entity_poly.type
_entity_poly.pdbx_seq_one_letter_code
_entity_poly.pdbx_strand_id
1 'polypeptide(L)'
;MNTEVFALLDDASPEAIQAGGRSRLYTGHRATLRCDDIGQWPQMLAQMQQALARGEYAVTVCSYELGEELLALHMDDAPARAARGAPLAQILLFTDCALLSSAQVGDWLAARSFPIERPAGIAHIQPNIDQQAFSGALARIHDYIAAGDTYQVNYTYRLRFDAFGGIHALYARLRGRQPVPYGALIALDDGSAVLSLSPELFVRHSGGVLTARPMKGTAPAAPAAQQAENILRATNLAADPKNRAENLMIVDLLRNDIARVAVTGSVDVPALFEVQRYTSVLQMTSTITAQLRDDATLPDIFDALYPCGSITGAPKRRTMEIIRELEPDPRGIYTGAIGWFDPRKDGDGGKVGDFCMSVPIRTLTLQPQGTDGVRHGEMGVGAGIVFDSDAADEYAECQLKARFLTGLQNDFEMFETMRATPGGGVRHRERHLQRLAASAAYFGFPWDAKAADAYLDTACAMLEPQHAAYRLRLALSPSGAFSVQHAPLSPLAEPVRVLLAEDNTSSNDLFLRHKTSIRQRYDAAWRDAEAHGAFDTLFFNERGELTEGGRSNVFVRIDGRWLTPPLSAGVLPGVMRGVLLDDPDWNAGEAPITRAMLDAADDIILCNALRGVLRVAR
;
A
#
# COMPACT_ATOMS: atom_id res chain seq x y z
N MET A 1 20.53 -0.26 -9.29
CA MET A 1 20.77 -0.78 -7.93
C MET A 1 20.18 -2.17 -7.89
N ASN A 2 20.95 -3.21 -7.56
CA ASN A 2 20.39 -4.55 -7.36
C ASN A 2 19.46 -4.47 -6.14
N THR A 3 18.16 -4.62 -6.36
CA THR A 3 17.19 -4.76 -5.28
C THR A 3 17.44 -6.11 -4.62
N GLU A 4 17.71 -6.13 -3.32
CA GLU A 4 17.89 -7.37 -2.55
C GLU A 4 16.57 -8.17 -2.60
N VAL A 5 16.61 -9.39 -3.16
CA VAL A 5 15.48 -10.32 -3.16
C VAL A 5 15.47 -11.08 -1.85
N PHE A 6 14.37 -10.98 -1.11
CA PHE A 6 14.17 -11.64 0.18
C PHE A 6 12.68 -11.92 0.41
N ALA A 7 12.38 -12.81 1.37
CA ALA A 7 11.02 -12.98 1.88
C ALA A 7 11.04 -13.03 3.41
N LEU A 8 10.28 -12.15 4.05
CA LEU A 8 9.98 -12.21 5.47
C LEU A 8 8.54 -12.70 5.62
N LEU A 9 8.34 -13.91 6.14
CA LEU A 9 7.02 -14.44 6.52
C LEU A 9 6.87 -14.29 8.03
N ASP A 10 5.95 -13.42 8.45
CA ASP A 10 5.94 -12.81 9.78
C ASP A 10 4.71 -13.21 10.58
N ASP A 11 4.95 -13.78 11.76
CA ASP A 11 3.91 -14.02 12.75
C ASP A 11 4.04 -12.95 13.85
N ALA A 12 3.31 -11.86 13.66
CA ALA A 12 3.25 -10.75 14.60
C ALA A 12 2.07 -10.88 15.58
N SER A 13 1.33 -11.99 15.56
CA SER A 13 0.13 -12.18 16.37
C SER A 13 0.46 -12.16 17.88
N PRO A 14 -0.42 -11.60 18.73
CA PRO A 14 -0.22 -11.63 20.18
C PRO A 14 -0.02 -13.04 20.74
N GLU A 15 -0.74 -14.02 20.20
CA GLU A 15 -0.68 -15.43 20.59
C GLU A 15 0.71 -16.01 20.30
N ALA A 16 1.25 -15.76 19.10
CA ALA A 16 2.59 -16.21 18.76
C ALA A 16 3.66 -15.53 19.61
N ILE A 17 3.54 -14.22 19.86
CA ILE A 17 4.49 -13.50 20.71
C ILE A 17 4.53 -14.10 22.12
N GLN A 18 3.37 -14.41 22.70
CA GLN A 18 3.27 -15.05 24.01
C GLN A 18 3.82 -16.48 24.01
N ALA A 19 3.58 -17.24 22.94
CA ALA A 19 4.05 -18.62 22.79
C ALA A 19 5.52 -18.73 22.34
N GLY A 20 6.23 -17.61 22.13
CA GLY A 20 7.60 -17.62 21.61
C GLY A 20 7.71 -18.05 20.15
N GLY A 21 6.62 -17.86 19.38
CA GLY A 21 6.55 -18.08 17.94
C GLY A 21 7.63 -17.32 17.16
N ARG A 22 7.96 -17.83 15.98
CA ARG A 22 9.07 -17.34 15.17
C ARG A 22 8.63 -17.00 13.76
N SER A 23 8.91 -15.77 13.35
CA SER A 23 8.87 -15.32 11.96
C SER A 23 10.04 -15.94 11.18
N ARG A 24 9.87 -16.13 9.88
CA ARG A 24 10.86 -16.74 8.97
C ARG A 24 11.40 -15.69 8.02
N LEU A 25 12.70 -15.43 8.06
CA LEU A 25 13.39 -14.55 7.12
C LEU A 25 14.24 -15.38 6.15
N TYR A 26 13.87 -15.34 4.89
CA TYR A 26 14.54 -16.01 3.79
C TYR A 26 15.48 -15.06 3.06
N THR A 27 16.75 -15.46 2.93
CA THR A 27 17.82 -14.70 2.27
C THR A 27 18.71 -15.65 1.46
N GLY A 28 19.68 -15.11 0.72
CA GLY A 28 20.49 -15.92 -0.19
C GLY A 28 19.66 -16.43 -1.37
N HIS A 29 18.95 -15.51 -2.03
CA HIS A 29 18.15 -15.82 -3.21
C HIS A 29 18.99 -16.54 -4.27
N ARG A 30 18.46 -17.66 -4.77
CA ARG A 30 19.12 -18.52 -5.76
C ARG A 30 18.51 -18.40 -7.14
N ALA A 31 17.18 -18.46 -7.20
CA ALA A 31 16.41 -18.37 -8.42
C ALA A 31 14.95 -18.03 -8.09
N THR A 32 14.27 -17.46 -9.07
CA THR A 32 12.81 -17.33 -9.08
C THR A 32 12.29 -18.21 -10.21
N LEU A 33 11.56 -19.26 -9.86
CA LEU A 33 10.79 -20.01 -10.86
C LEU A 33 9.52 -19.21 -11.15
N ARG A 34 9.11 -19.19 -12.41
CA ARG A 34 7.95 -18.41 -12.89
C ARG A 34 7.05 -19.30 -13.74
N CYS A 35 5.75 -19.21 -13.51
CA CYS A 35 4.71 -19.90 -14.27
C CYS A 35 3.77 -18.84 -14.86
N ASP A 36 3.86 -18.61 -16.16
CA ASP A 36 3.00 -17.69 -16.93
C ASP A 36 1.80 -18.41 -17.55
N ASP A 37 1.97 -19.71 -17.83
CA ASP A 37 0.97 -20.58 -18.43
C ASP A 37 0.82 -21.88 -17.62
N ILE A 38 -0.39 -22.43 -17.59
CA ILE A 38 -0.70 -23.62 -16.77
C ILE A 38 0.10 -24.86 -17.20
N GLY A 39 0.51 -24.96 -18.47
CA GLY A 39 1.38 -26.03 -18.96
C GLY A 39 2.76 -26.06 -18.30
N GLN A 40 3.21 -24.94 -17.73
CA GLN A 40 4.50 -24.84 -17.02
C GLN A 40 4.40 -25.32 -15.56
N TRP A 41 3.19 -25.38 -15.00
CA TRP A 41 2.96 -25.65 -13.58
C TRP A 41 3.52 -26.99 -13.09
N PRO A 42 3.33 -28.14 -13.78
CA PRO A 42 3.89 -29.41 -13.33
C PRO A 42 5.42 -29.40 -13.28
N GLN A 43 6.07 -28.77 -14.27
CA GLN A 43 7.52 -28.64 -14.31
C GLN A 43 8.03 -27.73 -13.19
N MET A 44 7.33 -26.63 -12.91
CA MET A 44 7.66 -25.70 -11.83
C MET A 44 7.62 -26.38 -10.45
N LEU A 45 6.59 -27.20 -10.18
CA LEU A 45 6.49 -27.97 -8.94
C LEU A 45 7.60 -29.03 -8.83
N ALA A 46 7.95 -29.70 -9.92
CA ALA A 46 9.07 -30.64 -9.94
C ALA A 46 10.42 -29.95 -9.67
N GLN A 47 10.64 -28.76 -10.22
CA GLN A 47 11.82 -27.95 -9.95
C GLN A 47 11.88 -27.49 -8.49
N MET A 48 10.74 -27.10 -7.90
CA MET A 48 10.66 -26.79 -6.47
C MET A 48 11.02 -28.02 -5.62
N GLN A 49 10.46 -29.20 -5.91
CA GLN A 49 10.79 -30.43 -5.19
C GLN A 49 12.29 -30.77 -5.27
N GLN A 50 12.90 -30.62 -6.45
CA GLN A 50 14.34 -30.81 -6.62
C GLN A 50 15.16 -29.81 -5.80
N ALA A 51 14.71 -28.56 -5.68
CA ALA A 51 15.35 -27.55 -4.84
C ALA A 51 15.27 -27.91 -3.35
N LEU A 52 14.08 -28.28 -2.87
CA LEU A 52 13.87 -28.74 -1.50
C LEU A 52 14.73 -29.98 -1.19
N ALA A 53 14.88 -30.91 -2.13
CA ALA A 53 15.75 -32.08 -1.98
C ALA A 53 17.25 -31.73 -1.90
N ARG A 54 17.67 -30.57 -2.45
CA ARG A 54 19.04 -30.03 -2.29
C ARG A 54 19.23 -29.26 -0.98
N GLY A 55 18.21 -29.17 -0.13
CA GLY A 55 18.26 -28.39 1.10
C GLY A 55 17.95 -26.90 0.93
N GLU A 56 17.47 -26.48 -0.25
CA GLU A 56 17.02 -25.10 -0.48
C GLU A 56 15.61 -24.92 0.13
N TYR A 57 15.25 -23.68 0.45
CA TYR A 57 13.93 -23.28 0.90
C TYR A 57 13.13 -22.70 -0.25
N ALA A 58 11.81 -22.91 -0.26
CA ALA A 58 10.93 -22.33 -1.28
C ALA A 58 9.84 -21.44 -0.64
N VAL A 59 9.66 -20.25 -1.21
CA VAL A 59 8.54 -19.36 -0.90
C VAL A 59 7.69 -19.20 -2.16
N THR A 60 6.43 -19.61 -2.08
CA THR A 60 5.43 -19.53 -3.14
C THR A 60 4.61 -18.25 -3.04
N VAL A 61 4.32 -17.67 -4.19
CA VAL A 61 3.35 -16.60 -4.39
C VAL A 61 2.50 -17.01 -5.59
N CYS A 62 1.26 -17.43 -5.34
CA CYS A 62 0.34 -17.90 -6.36
C CYS A 62 -0.83 -16.91 -6.52
N SER A 63 -1.18 -16.61 -7.76
CA SER A 63 -2.36 -15.83 -8.12
C SER A 63 -3.64 -16.65 -8.02
N TYR A 64 -4.76 -15.98 -7.78
CA TYR A 64 -6.09 -16.58 -7.85
C TYR A 64 -6.35 -17.27 -9.20
N GLU A 65 -5.88 -16.68 -10.30
CA GLU A 65 -6.05 -17.18 -11.67
C GLU A 65 -5.34 -18.51 -11.93
N LEU A 66 -4.33 -18.88 -11.13
CA LEU A 66 -3.80 -20.26 -11.16
C LEU A 66 -4.92 -21.28 -10.88
N GLY A 67 -5.84 -20.94 -9.98
CA GLY A 67 -6.99 -21.78 -9.63
C GLY A 67 -8.01 -21.90 -10.74
N GLU A 68 -8.23 -20.83 -11.52
CA GLU A 68 -9.11 -20.87 -12.70
C GLU A 68 -8.58 -21.89 -13.72
N GLU A 69 -7.27 -21.89 -13.95
CA GLU A 69 -6.61 -22.79 -14.89
C GLU A 69 -6.56 -24.24 -14.40
N LEU A 70 -6.28 -24.47 -13.11
CA LEU A 70 -6.30 -25.82 -12.53
C LEU A 70 -7.68 -26.48 -12.62
N LEU A 71 -8.75 -25.68 -12.56
CA LEU A 71 -10.13 -26.16 -12.74
C LEU A 71 -10.56 -26.23 -14.21
N ALA A 72 -9.65 -25.96 -15.15
CA ALA A 72 -9.90 -25.94 -16.59
C ALA A 72 -11.15 -25.12 -16.95
N LEU A 73 -11.25 -23.91 -16.38
CA LEU A 73 -12.29 -22.94 -16.73
C LEU A 73 -11.99 -22.39 -18.14
N HIS A 74 -12.34 -23.17 -19.17
CA HIS A 74 -12.25 -22.76 -20.57
C HIS A 74 -13.40 -21.81 -20.89
N MET A 75 -13.08 -20.53 -21.01
CA MET A 75 -13.98 -19.51 -21.54
C MET A 75 -13.30 -18.86 -22.75
N ASP A 76 -14.06 -18.61 -23.81
CA ASP A 76 -13.57 -18.13 -25.11
C ASP A 76 -12.84 -16.75 -25.07
N ASP A 77 -12.83 -16.08 -23.91
CA ASP A 77 -12.20 -14.78 -23.66
C ASP A 77 -10.77 -14.86 -23.08
N ALA A 78 -9.94 -15.73 -23.67
CA ALA A 78 -8.48 -15.72 -23.52
C ALA A 78 -7.77 -14.33 -23.70
N PRO A 79 -8.29 -13.32 -24.44
CA PRO A 79 -7.57 -12.06 -24.64
C PRO A 79 -7.35 -11.23 -23.38
N ALA A 80 -8.18 -11.38 -22.33
CA ALA A 80 -8.05 -10.57 -21.12
C ALA A 80 -6.84 -10.97 -20.23
N ARG A 81 -6.38 -12.23 -20.30
CA ARG A 81 -5.17 -12.70 -19.59
C ARG A 81 -3.88 -12.13 -20.16
N ALA A 82 -3.79 -12.03 -21.49
CA ALA A 82 -2.61 -11.53 -22.18
C ALA A 82 -2.35 -10.02 -21.93
N ALA A 83 -3.37 -9.27 -21.49
CA ALA A 83 -3.28 -7.82 -21.37
C ALA A 83 -2.53 -7.30 -20.12
N ARG A 84 -2.18 -8.12 -19.12
CA ARG A 84 -1.56 -7.64 -17.85
C ARG A 84 -0.21 -8.27 -17.44
N GLY A 85 0.29 -9.30 -18.11
CA GLY A 85 1.69 -9.79 -17.94
C GLY A 85 2.10 -10.32 -16.55
N ALA A 86 1.17 -10.50 -15.61
CA ALA A 86 1.45 -11.07 -14.28
C ALA A 86 1.48 -12.61 -14.34
N PRO A 87 2.43 -13.27 -13.66
CA PRO A 87 2.54 -14.72 -13.67
C PRO A 87 1.42 -15.36 -12.84
N LEU A 88 1.03 -16.59 -13.21
CA LEU A 88 0.13 -17.42 -12.41
C LEU A 88 0.73 -17.78 -11.05
N ALA A 89 2.05 -18.03 -11.03
CA ALA A 89 2.79 -18.30 -9.81
C ALA A 89 4.26 -17.93 -9.92
N GLN A 90 4.85 -17.59 -8.78
CA GLN A 90 6.29 -17.45 -8.58
C GLN A 90 6.74 -18.30 -7.38
N ILE A 91 7.88 -18.97 -7.52
CA ILE A 91 8.54 -19.71 -6.44
C ILE A 91 9.94 -19.17 -6.28
N LEU A 92 10.17 -18.47 -5.18
CA LEU A 92 11.46 -17.94 -4.81
C LEU A 92 12.23 -19.01 -4.04
N LEU A 93 13.43 -19.35 -4.53
CA LEU A 93 14.32 -20.32 -3.92
C LEU A 93 15.42 -19.60 -3.14
N PHE A 94 15.68 -20.05 -1.91
CA PHE A 94 16.62 -19.44 -0.98
C PHE A 94 17.55 -20.47 -0.34
N THR A 95 18.78 -20.09 -0.03
CA THR A 95 19.71 -20.94 0.73
C THR A 95 19.50 -20.86 2.23
N ASP A 96 19.02 -19.73 2.74
CA ASP A 96 19.01 -19.45 4.17
C ASP A 96 17.61 -19.10 4.68
N CYS A 97 17.24 -19.65 5.84
CA CYS A 97 16.03 -19.30 6.59
C CYS A 97 16.38 -19.03 8.06
N ALA A 98 16.37 -17.76 8.47
CA ALA A 98 16.54 -17.34 9.86
C ALA A 98 15.20 -17.28 10.59
N LEU A 99 15.14 -17.87 11.79
CA LEU A 99 13.97 -17.78 12.67
C LEU A 99 14.11 -16.61 13.63
N LEU A 100 13.21 -15.63 13.52
CA LEU A 100 13.26 -14.37 14.24
C LEU A 100 12.11 -14.26 15.23
N SER A 101 12.36 -13.71 16.42
CA SER A 101 11.28 -13.24 17.29
C SER A 101 10.64 -11.97 16.70
N SER A 102 9.44 -11.62 17.17
CA SER A 102 8.77 -10.37 16.79
C SER A 102 9.63 -9.12 17.03
N ALA A 103 10.45 -9.10 18.10
CA ALA A 103 11.39 -8.00 18.37
C ALA A 103 12.53 -7.96 17.34
N GLN A 104 13.13 -9.11 17.01
CA GLN A 104 14.19 -9.20 16.00
C GLN A 104 13.70 -8.79 14.61
N VAL A 105 12.43 -9.07 14.27
CA VAL A 105 11.80 -8.55 13.04
C VAL A 105 11.73 -7.02 13.07
N GLY A 106 11.32 -6.44 14.21
CA GLY A 106 11.30 -4.99 14.40
C GLY A 106 12.67 -4.35 14.19
N ASP A 107 13.71 -4.92 14.78
CA ASP A 107 15.10 -4.46 14.62
C ASP A 107 15.57 -4.57 13.16
N TRP A 108 15.26 -5.69 12.50
CA TRP A 108 15.60 -5.94 11.11
C TRP A 108 14.93 -4.93 10.15
N LEU A 109 13.66 -4.61 10.39
CA LEU A 109 12.92 -3.60 9.63
C LEU A 109 13.47 -2.20 9.89
N ALA A 110 13.76 -1.86 11.15
CA ALA A 110 14.31 -0.56 11.53
C ALA A 110 15.66 -0.32 10.86
N ALA A 111 16.57 -1.30 10.90
CA ALA A 111 17.89 -1.20 10.27
C ALA A 111 17.83 -0.94 8.75
N ARG A 112 16.78 -1.42 8.07
CA ARG A 112 16.55 -1.25 6.62
C ARG A 112 15.63 -0.08 6.26
N SER A 113 15.22 0.69 7.26
CA SER A 113 14.42 1.91 7.10
C SER A 113 15.25 3.19 7.24
N PHE A 114 16.59 3.07 7.32
CA PHE A 114 17.50 4.22 7.46
C PHE A 114 17.94 4.81 6.10
N PRO A 115 18.09 6.16 6.00
CA PRO A 115 17.83 7.13 7.06
C PRO A 115 16.34 7.34 7.32
N ILE A 116 15.97 7.49 8.62
CA ILE A 116 14.62 7.73 9.14
C ILE A 116 13.92 8.96 8.51
N GLU A 117 14.66 9.80 7.79
CA GLU A 117 14.23 11.13 7.34
C GLU A 117 13.14 11.14 6.25
N ARG A 118 12.82 10.00 5.62
CA ARG A 118 11.76 9.95 4.60
C ARG A 118 10.56 9.15 5.11
N PRO A 119 9.39 9.78 5.26
CA PRO A 119 8.19 9.04 5.64
C PRO A 119 7.86 8.02 4.56
N ALA A 120 7.29 6.89 4.98
CA ALA A 120 6.79 5.87 4.08
C ALA A 120 5.29 5.72 4.30
N GLY A 121 4.49 5.77 3.25
CA GLY A 121 3.04 5.82 3.36
C GLY A 121 2.35 5.56 2.04
N ILE A 122 1.06 5.88 1.99
CA ILE A 122 0.23 5.76 0.79
C ILE A 122 -0.46 7.08 0.48
N ALA A 123 -0.80 7.26 -0.78
CA ALA A 123 -1.51 8.40 -1.33
C ALA A 123 -2.42 7.94 -2.49
N HIS A 124 -3.29 8.84 -2.94
CA HIS A 124 -4.04 8.72 -4.18
C HIS A 124 -4.86 7.42 -4.30
N ILE A 125 -5.55 7.08 -3.23
CA ILE A 125 -6.34 5.84 -3.17
C ILE A 125 -7.61 6.00 -3.99
N GLN A 126 -7.85 5.08 -4.93
CA GLN A 126 -9.02 5.07 -5.80
C GLN A 126 -9.57 3.64 -5.94
N PRO A 127 -10.88 3.43 -5.71
CA PRO A 127 -11.51 2.17 -6.05
C PRO A 127 -11.69 2.06 -7.57
N ASN A 128 -11.57 0.84 -8.11
CA ASN A 128 -11.81 0.59 -9.54
C ASN A 128 -13.31 0.52 -9.90
N ILE A 129 -14.19 0.48 -8.90
CA ILE A 129 -15.64 0.56 -9.04
C ILE A 129 -16.23 1.53 -8.01
N ASP A 130 -17.41 2.08 -8.30
CA ASP A 130 -18.19 2.84 -7.32
C ASP A 130 -19.25 1.97 -6.64
N GLN A 131 -20.00 2.58 -5.70
CA GLN A 131 -21.07 1.90 -4.98
C GLN A 131 -22.20 1.43 -5.89
N GLN A 132 -22.51 2.17 -6.96
CA GLN A 132 -23.58 1.81 -7.90
C GLN A 132 -23.23 0.54 -8.67
N ALA A 133 -22.00 0.45 -9.17
CA ALA A 133 -21.48 -0.75 -9.83
C ALA A 133 -21.44 -1.94 -8.86
N PHE A 134 -21.03 -1.73 -7.60
CA PHE A 134 -21.08 -2.77 -6.56
C PHE A 134 -22.50 -3.29 -6.34
N SER A 135 -23.48 -2.41 -6.14
CA SER A 135 -24.89 -2.80 -5.97
C SER A 135 -25.46 -3.51 -7.20
N GLY A 136 -25.07 -3.09 -8.41
CA GLY A 136 -25.46 -3.76 -9.65
C GLY A 136 -24.93 -5.19 -9.74
N ALA A 137 -23.66 -5.41 -9.41
CA ALA A 137 -23.08 -6.76 -9.36
C ALA A 137 -23.77 -7.64 -8.30
N LEU A 138 -24.08 -7.07 -7.13
CA LEU A 138 -24.75 -7.78 -6.04
C LEU A 138 -26.16 -8.23 -6.42
N ALA A 139 -26.91 -7.41 -7.16
CA ALA A 139 -28.20 -7.82 -7.72
C ALA A 139 -28.07 -9.03 -8.67
N ARG A 140 -27.06 -9.03 -9.54
CA ARG A 140 -26.78 -10.17 -10.42
C ARG A 140 -26.38 -11.43 -9.64
N ILE A 141 -25.64 -11.28 -8.55
CA ILE A 141 -25.30 -12.40 -7.66
C ILE A 141 -26.56 -12.98 -7.03
N HIS A 142 -27.51 -12.14 -6.58
CA HIS A 142 -28.79 -12.62 -6.08
C HIS A 142 -29.58 -13.39 -7.13
N ASP A 143 -29.58 -12.95 -8.39
CA ASP A 143 -30.21 -13.70 -9.48
C ASP A 143 -29.58 -15.11 -9.63
N TYR A 144 -28.24 -15.20 -9.56
CA TYR A 144 -27.54 -16.49 -9.60
C TYR A 144 -27.85 -17.38 -8.40
N ILE A 145 -27.92 -16.81 -7.19
CA ILE A 145 -28.27 -17.57 -5.98
C ILE A 145 -29.72 -18.06 -6.06
N ALA A 146 -30.65 -17.20 -6.50
CA ALA A 146 -32.06 -17.54 -6.66
C ALA A 146 -32.30 -18.63 -7.72
N ALA A 147 -31.46 -18.65 -8.77
CA ALA A 147 -31.47 -19.69 -9.79
C ALA A 147 -30.86 -21.03 -9.30
N GLY A 148 -30.17 -21.04 -8.15
CA GLY A 148 -29.50 -22.22 -7.62
C GLY A 148 -28.11 -22.49 -8.23
N ASP A 149 -27.54 -21.52 -8.96
CA ASP A 149 -26.22 -21.65 -9.57
C ASP A 149 -25.10 -21.64 -8.52
N THR A 150 -25.31 -20.94 -7.40
CA THR A 150 -24.33 -20.77 -6.32
C THR A 150 -25.05 -20.48 -5.00
N TYR A 151 -24.42 -20.83 -3.87
CA TYR A 151 -24.92 -20.53 -2.52
C TYR A 151 -24.31 -19.25 -1.94
N GLN A 152 -23.06 -18.97 -2.32
CA GLN A 152 -22.32 -17.80 -1.88
C GLN A 152 -21.35 -17.39 -2.97
N VAL A 153 -21.14 -16.08 -3.15
CA VAL A 153 -20.10 -15.53 -4.02
C VAL A 153 -19.26 -14.55 -3.21
N ASN A 154 -17.95 -14.78 -3.11
CA ASN A 154 -17.05 -13.74 -2.59
C ASN A 154 -16.81 -12.71 -3.70
N TYR A 155 -17.55 -11.61 -3.71
CA TYR A 155 -17.40 -10.56 -4.72
C TYR A 155 -16.38 -9.52 -4.27
N THR A 156 -15.48 -9.13 -5.17
CA THR A 156 -14.33 -8.30 -4.82
C THR A 156 -14.08 -7.17 -5.82
N TYR A 157 -13.41 -6.12 -5.35
CA TYR A 157 -12.95 -5.00 -6.15
C TYR A 157 -11.53 -4.59 -5.72
N ARG A 158 -10.94 -3.60 -6.41
CA ARG A 158 -9.56 -3.17 -6.18
C ARG A 158 -9.51 -1.74 -5.68
N LEU A 159 -8.63 -1.49 -4.72
CA LEU A 159 -8.15 -0.16 -4.36
C LEU A 159 -6.75 0.01 -4.95
N ARG A 160 -6.61 0.98 -5.85
CA ARG A 160 -5.32 1.39 -6.43
C ARG A 160 -4.81 2.62 -5.69
N PHE A 161 -3.51 2.73 -5.51
CA PHE A 161 -2.90 3.80 -4.72
C PHE A 161 -1.42 3.99 -5.09
N ASP A 162 -0.84 5.09 -4.64
CA ASP A 162 0.59 5.35 -4.73
C ASP A 162 1.25 5.09 -3.38
N ALA A 163 2.25 4.22 -3.34
CA ALA A 163 3.08 3.98 -2.16
C ALA A 163 4.40 4.77 -2.27
N PHE A 164 4.77 5.47 -1.21
CA PHE A 164 6.01 6.23 -1.14
C PHE A 164 6.87 5.80 0.06
N GLY A 165 8.16 6.14 0.01
CA GLY A 165 9.15 5.67 0.96
C GLY A 165 9.58 4.21 0.72
N GLY A 166 10.30 3.64 1.69
CA GLY A 166 10.82 2.27 1.62
C GLY A 166 9.77 1.22 1.98
N ILE A 167 9.79 0.07 1.29
CA ILE A 167 8.89 -1.06 1.57
C ILE A 167 9.00 -1.59 3.00
N HIS A 168 10.20 -1.54 3.59
CA HIS A 168 10.45 -1.94 4.99
C HIS A 168 9.71 -1.04 5.98
N ALA A 169 9.82 0.28 5.79
CA ALA A 169 9.16 1.27 6.63
C ALA A 169 7.63 1.20 6.47
N LEU A 170 7.13 1.06 5.23
CA LEU A 170 5.70 0.88 4.98
C LEU A 170 5.17 -0.40 5.65
N TYR A 171 5.86 -1.53 5.50
CA TYR A 171 5.50 -2.78 6.16
C TYR A 171 5.51 -2.66 7.68
N ALA A 172 6.53 -2.03 8.26
CA ALA A 172 6.61 -1.80 9.71
C ALA A 172 5.39 -1.01 10.24
N ARG A 173 4.95 0.03 9.51
CA ARG A 173 3.76 0.80 9.85
C ARG A 173 2.48 -0.05 9.79
N LEU A 174 2.31 -0.84 8.73
CA LEU A 174 1.15 -1.73 8.57
C LEU A 174 1.14 -2.84 9.64
N ARG A 175 2.29 -3.45 9.91
CA ARG A 175 2.51 -4.45 10.96
C ARG A 175 2.15 -3.93 12.34
N GLY A 176 2.56 -2.71 12.68
CA GLY A 176 2.21 -2.08 13.95
C GLY A 176 0.72 -1.78 14.10
N ARG A 177 0.03 -1.47 12.99
CA ARG A 177 -1.41 -1.21 12.98
C ARG A 177 -2.24 -2.49 13.11
N GLN A 178 -1.78 -3.58 12.50
CA GLN A 178 -2.53 -4.83 12.45
C GLN A 178 -1.62 -6.06 12.53
N PRO A 179 -1.19 -6.45 13.75
CA PRO A 179 -0.46 -7.69 13.94
C PRO A 179 -1.31 -8.91 13.55
N VAL A 180 -0.74 -9.81 12.75
CA VAL A 180 -1.42 -11.00 12.23
C VAL A 180 -0.51 -12.23 12.23
N PRO A 181 -1.07 -13.46 12.19
CA PRO A 181 -0.30 -14.71 12.16
C PRO A 181 0.40 -15.02 10.84
N TYR A 182 -0.06 -14.46 9.71
CA TYR A 182 0.46 -14.80 8.39
C TYR A 182 0.83 -13.56 7.57
N GLY A 183 1.61 -12.66 8.18
CA GLY A 183 2.20 -11.51 7.51
C GLY A 183 3.27 -11.92 6.49
N ALA A 184 3.48 -11.10 5.46
CA ALA A 184 4.56 -11.28 4.51
C ALA A 184 5.10 -9.95 4.00
N LEU A 185 6.42 -9.82 3.90
CA LEU A 185 7.11 -8.79 3.13
C LEU A 185 8.05 -9.50 2.15
N ILE A 186 7.73 -9.45 0.86
CA ILE A 186 8.49 -10.12 -0.20
C ILE A 186 8.97 -9.06 -1.19
N ALA A 187 10.28 -8.98 -1.40
CA ALA A 187 10.88 -8.15 -2.45
C ALA A 187 11.23 -9.05 -3.64
N LEU A 188 10.77 -8.68 -4.84
CA LEU A 188 10.97 -9.44 -6.07
C LEU A 188 12.15 -8.88 -6.88
N ASP A 189 12.61 -9.69 -7.83
CA ASP A 189 13.78 -9.43 -8.69
C ASP A 189 13.60 -8.25 -9.64
N ASP A 190 12.38 -8.02 -10.11
CA ASP A 190 12.01 -6.86 -10.94
C ASP A 190 11.85 -5.55 -10.14
N GLY A 191 12.03 -5.58 -8.82
CA GLY A 191 11.86 -4.43 -7.91
C GLY A 191 10.43 -4.19 -7.42
N SER A 192 9.47 -5.04 -7.82
CA SER A 192 8.14 -5.11 -7.23
C SER A 192 8.18 -5.73 -5.83
N ALA A 193 7.09 -5.59 -5.08
CA ALA A 193 7.01 -6.11 -3.71
C ALA A 193 5.59 -6.52 -3.32
N VAL A 194 5.49 -7.47 -2.38
CA VAL A 194 4.23 -7.93 -1.78
C VAL A 194 4.28 -7.67 -0.28
N LEU A 195 3.30 -6.92 0.24
CA LEU A 195 3.14 -6.63 1.66
C LEU A 195 1.79 -7.21 2.11
N SER A 196 1.79 -8.39 2.72
CA SER A 196 0.60 -9.09 3.19
C SER A 196 0.44 -8.98 4.69
N LEU A 197 -0.76 -8.65 5.17
CA LEU A 197 -1.14 -8.67 6.58
C LEU A 197 -2.34 -9.61 6.75
N SER A 198 -2.19 -10.84 6.27
CA SER A 198 -3.25 -11.85 6.28
C SER A 198 -3.42 -12.50 7.65
N PRO A 199 -4.67 -12.59 8.16
CA PRO A 199 -5.01 -13.39 9.33
C PRO A 199 -5.38 -14.84 9.00
N GLU A 200 -5.60 -15.20 7.72
CA GLU A 200 -6.25 -16.45 7.34
C GLU A 200 -5.26 -17.53 6.90
N LEU A 201 -5.34 -18.69 7.55
CA LEU A 201 -4.62 -19.90 7.13
C LEU A 201 -5.37 -20.53 5.96
N PHE A 202 -4.69 -20.70 4.82
CA PHE A 202 -5.22 -21.52 3.74
C PHE A 202 -5.08 -23.01 4.12
N VAL A 203 -3.84 -23.48 4.23
CA VAL A 203 -3.53 -24.85 4.68
C VAL A 203 -2.11 -24.93 5.21
N ARG A 204 -1.90 -25.73 6.25
CA ARG A 204 -0.58 -26.09 6.77
C ARG A 204 -0.44 -27.60 6.78
N HIS A 205 0.71 -28.09 6.36
CA HIS A 205 1.14 -29.47 6.56
C HIS A 205 2.27 -29.49 7.58
N SER A 206 2.10 -30.27 8.65
CA SER A 206 3.10 -30.45 9.69
C SER A 206 3.13 -31.91 10.13
N GLY A 207 4.22 -32.61 9.86
CA GLY A 207 4.42 -33.99 10.33
C GLY A 207 3.34 -34.97 9.87
N GLY A 208 2.83 -34.82 8.63
CA GLY A 208 1.79 -35.69 8.07
C GLY A 208 0.36 -35.17 8.23
N VAL A 209 0.13 -34.13 9.04
CA VAL A 209 -1.20 -33.59 9.32
C VAL A 209 -1.43 -32.31 8.52
N LEU A 210 -2.50 -32.31 7.70
CA LEU A 210 -3.06 -31.11 7.10
C LEU A 210 -3.94 -30.39 8.12
N THR A 211 -3.83 -29.07 8.19
CA THR A 211 -4.70 -28.19 8.99
C THR A 211 -5.19 -27.04 8.14
N ALA A 212 -6.50 -26.78 8.13
CA ALA A 212 -7.09 -25.57 7.58
C ALA A 212 -7.90 -24.86 8.67
N ARG A 213 -8.00 -23.53 8.60
CA ARG A 213 -8.74 -22.74 9.58
C ARG A 213 -9.59 -21.65 8.90
N PRO A 214 -10.74 -22.02 8.29
CA PRO A 214 -11.64 -21.04 7.71
C PRO A 214 -12.10 -20.03 8.75
N MET A 215 -12.26 -18.79 8.30
CA MET A 215 -12.77 -17.69 9.12
C MET A 215 -13.99 -17.03 8.46
N LYS A 216 -15.13 -17.12 9.15
CA LYS A 216 -16.40 -16.50 8.75
C LYS A 216 -17.14 -16.02 9.99
N GLY A 217 -17.65 -14.80 9.92
CA GLY A 217 -18.27 -14.09 11.02
C GLY A 217 -17.30 -13.15 11.74
N THR A 218 -17.62 -11.86 11.67
CA THR A 218 -16.79 -10.79 12.23
C THR A 218 -17.67 -9.84 13.03
N ALA A 219 -17.22 -9.44 14.21
CA ALA A 219 -17.87 -8.41 15.02
C ALA A 219 -16.85 -7.34 15.44
N PRO A 220 -17.25 -6.08 15.61
CA PRO A 220 -16.34 -5.06 16.12
C PRO A 220 -15.95 -5.36 17.57
N ALA A 221 -14.64 -5.38 17.85
CA ALA A 221 -14.15 -5.50 19.22
C ALA A 221 -14.32 -4.17 19.95
N ALA A 222 -14.67 -4.23 21.23
CA ALA A 222 -14.60 -3.08 22.12
C ALA A 222 -13.13 -2.76 22.46
N PRO A 223 -12.81 -1.54 22.93
CA PRO A 223 -11.47 -1.20 23.41
C PRO A 223 -10.93 -2.24 24.40
N ALA A 224 -9.61 -2.45 24.42
CA ALA A 224 -9.03 -3.54 25.20
C ALA A 224 -9.32 -3.49 26.71
N ALA A 225 -9.53 -2.29 27.25
CA ALA A 225 -9.95 -2.08 28.64
C ALA A 225 -11.36 -2.64 28.96
N GLN A 226 -12.19 -2.92 27.94
CA GLN A 226 -13.56 -3.42 28.09
C GLN A 226 -13.63 -4.93 27.80
N GLN A 227 -12.93 -5.73 28.60
CA GLN A 227 -12.84 -7.17 28.36
C GLN A 227 -14.20 -7.90 28.51
N ALA A 228 -15.03 -7.49 29.48
CA ALA A 228 -16.35 -8.08 29.69
C ALA A 228 -17.28 -7.89 28.47
N GLU A 229 -17.26 -6.70 27.86
CA GLU A 229 -18.01 -6.41 26.63
C GLU A 229 -17.51 -7.28 25.46
N ASN A 230 -16.19 -7.44 25.33
CA ASN A 230 -15.63 -8.32 24.30
C ASN A 230 -16.03 -9.79 24.51
N ILE A 231 -16.09 -10.28 25.75
CA ILE A 231 -16.56 -11.64 26.06
C ILE A 231 -18.03 -11.80 25.65
N LEU A 232 -18.88 -10.81 25.97
CA LEU A 232 -20.29 -10.83 25.59
C LEU A 232 -20.44 -10.83 24.05
N ARG A 233 -19.75 -9.93 23.35
CA ARG A 233 -19.77 -9.85 21.89
C ARG A 233 -19.26 -11.14 21.24
N ALA A 234 -18.20 -11.73 21.78
CA ALA A 234 -17.66 -13.00 21.28
C ALA A 234 -18.65 -14.14 21.48
N THR A 235 -19.32 -14.20 22.64
CA THR A 235 -20.35 -15.18 22.95
C THR A 235 -21.56 -15.03 22.02
N ASN A 236 -21.99 -13.78 21.78
CA ASN A 236 -23.09 -13.48 20.85
C ASN A 236 -22.73 -13.87 19.41
N LEU A 237 -21.52 -13.53 18.95
CA LEU A 237 -21.04 -13.92 17.62
C LEU A 237 -20.98 -15.44 17.47
N ALA A 238 -20.42 -16.14 18.47
CA ALA A 238 -20.34 -17.60 18.49
C ALA A 238 -21.72 -18.28 18.46
N ALA A 239 -22.75 -17.64 19.03
CA ALA A 239 -24.11 -18.15 19.08
C ALA A 239 -24.99 -17.71 17.89
N ASP A 240 -24.54 -16.73 17.09
CA ASP A 240 -25.34 -16.14 16.02
C ASP A 240 -25.68 -17.18 14.92
N PRO A 241 -26.97 -17.45 14.65
CA PRO A 241 -27.36 -18.49 13.70
C PRO A 241 -26.88 -18.25 12.27
N LYS A 242 -26.86 -16.99 11.80
CA LYS A 242 -26.42 -16.63 10.45
C LYS A 242 -24.93 -16.92 10.28
N ASN A 243 -24.10 -16.38 11.18
CA ASN A 243 -22.65 -16.56 11.14
C ASN A 243 -22.24 -18.02 11.30
N ARG A 244 -22.94 -18.80 12.15
CA ARG A 244 -22.69 -20.25 12.29
C ARG A 244 -23.04 -21.02 11.02
N ALA A 245 -24.15 -20.69 10.36
CA ALA A 245 -24.55 -21.34 9.12
C ALA A 245 -23.52 -21.09 8.01
N GLU A 246 -23.10 -19.83 7.82
CA GLU A 246 -22.04 -19.47 6.87
C GLU A 246 -20.72 -20.18 7.17
N ASN A 247 -20.28 -20.17 8.44
CA ASN A 247 -19.04 -20.83 8.83
C ASN A 247 -19.10 -22.35 8.61
N LEU A 248 -20.21 -23.00 9.00
CA LEU A 248 -20.39 -24.43 8.83
C LEU A 248 -20.39 -24.85 7.35
N MET A 249 -21.04 -24.07 6.48
CA MET A 249 -21.01 -24.30 5.04
C MET A 249 -19.58 -24.28 4.48
N ILE A 250 -18.75 -23.33 4.92
CA ILE A 250 -17.34 -23.28 4.51
C ILE A 250 -16.52 -24.43 5.12
N VAL A 251 -16.82 -24.84 6.36
CA VAL A 251 -16.18 -26.02 6.97
C VAL A 251 -16.50 -27.27 6.16
N ASP A 252 -17.75 -27.46 5.74
CA ASP A 252 -18.16 -28.59 4.91
C ASP A 252 -17.44 -28.58 3.55
N LEU A 253 -17.33 -27.41 2.91
CA LEU A 253 -16.59 -27.25 1.66
C LEU A 253 -15.13 -27.67 1.80
N LEU A 254 -14.43 -27.12 2.79
CA LEU A 254 -13.00 -27.41 3.01
C LEU A 254 -12.76 -28.84 3.48
N ARG A 255 -13.69 -29.43 4.25
CA ARG A 255 -13.63 -30.85 4.65
C ARG A 255 -13.67 -31.75 3.41
N ASN A 256 -14.55 -31.46 2.46
CA ASN A 256 -14.68 -32.22 1.22
C ASN A 256 -13.42 -32.07 0.34
N ASP A 257 -12.86 -30.86 0.25
CA ASP A 257 -11.62 -30.61 -0.48
C ASP A 257 -10.43 -31.37 0.13
N ILE A 258 -10.25 -31.31 1.46
CA ILE A 258 -9.18 -32.00 2.19
C ILE A 258 -9.33 -33.54 2.08
N ALA A 259 -10.57 -34.05 2.10
CA ALA A 259 -10.83 -35.49 1.97
C ALA A 259 -10.25 -36.09 0.67
N ARG A 260 -10.11 -35.29 -0.41
CA ARG A 260 -9.55 -35.74 -1.69
C ARG A 260 -8.07 -36.14 -1.61
N VAL A 261 -7.33 -35.65 -0.61
CA VAL A 261 -5.89 -35.94 -0.38
C VAL A 261 -5.59 -36.57 0.97
N ALA A 262 -6.62 -36.76 1.80
CA ALA A 262 -6.49 -37.34 3.13
C ALA A 262 -6.63 -38.87 3.12
N VAL A 263 -6.12 -39.51 4.17
CA VAL A 263 -6.43 -40.90 4.52
C VAL A 263 -7.92 -40.99 4.85
N THR A 264 -8.62 -41.96 4.26
CA THR A 264 -10.05 -42.17 4.47
C THR A 264 -10.38 -42.28 5.97
N GLY A 265 -11.35 -41.47 6.42
CA GLY A 265 -11.79 -41.44 7.82
C GLY A 265 -10.91 -40.62 8.77
N SER A 266 -9.82 -40.00 8.29
CA SER A 266 -8.93 -39.18 9.13
C SER A 266 -9.36 -37.70 9.26
N VAL A 267 -10.34 -37.26 8.46
CA VAL A 267 -10.78 -35.87 8.47
C VAL A 267 -11.61 -35.60 9.72
N ASP A 268 -11.18 -34.64 10.52
CA ASP A 268 -11.79 -34.26 11.80
C ASP A 268 -11.94 -32.73 11.91
N VAL A 269 -12.86 -32.29 12.76
CA VAL A 269 -13.15 -30.88 13.04
C VAL A 269 -13.02 -30.64 14.55
N PRO A 270 -11.79 -30.57 15.09
CA PRO A 270 -11.56 -30.53 16.53
C PRO A 270 -12.09 -29.28 17.22
N ALA A 271 -12.33 -28.19 16.46
CA ALA A 271 -12.86 -26.95 17.00
C ALA A 271 -13.82 -26.30 15.98
N LEU A 272 -15.01 -25.92 16.45
CA LEU A 272 -16.04 -25.24 15.68
C LEU A 272 -16.45 -23.94 16.35
N PHE A 273 -16.55 -22.87 15.57
CA PHE A 273 -17.07 -21.56 15.99
C PHE A 273 -16.27 -20.89 17.12
N GLU A 274 -14.95 -21.10 17.15
CA GLU A 274 -14.07 -20.42 18.09
C GLU A 274 -13.91 -18.96 17.72
N VAL A 275 -14.26 -18.06 18.64
CA VAL A 275 -14.12 -16.61 18.43
C VAL A 275 -12.84 -16.10 19.08
N GLN A 276 -11.95 -15.56 18.26
CA GLN A 276 -10.68 -14.96 18.67
C GLN A 276 -10.68 -13.46 18.37
N ARG A 277 -9.91 -12.70 19.14
CA ARG A 277 -9.79 -11.26 18.94
C ARG A 277 -8.57 -10.93 18.09
N TYR A 278 -8.79 -10.19 17.00
CA TYR A 278 -7.75 -9.61 16.17
C TYR A 278 -7.82 -8.08 16.25
N THR A 279 -7.00 -7.48 17.11
CA THR A 279 -6.89 -6.01 17.31
C THR A 279 -8.26 -5.33 17.56
N SER A 280 -8.91 -4.86 16.48
CA SER A 280 -10.17 -4.12 16.46
C SER A 280 -11.41 -4.97 16.14
N VAL A 281 -11.25 -6.26 15.83
CA VAL A 281 -12.36 -7.17 15.50
C VAL A 281 -12.30 -8.47 16.30
N LEU A 282 -13.46 -9.08 16.48
CA LEU A 282 -13.64 -10.47 16.90
C LEU A 282 -13.92 -11.29 15.65
N GLN A 283 -13.25 -12.42 15.50
CA GLN A 283 -13.31 -13.27 14.33
C GLN A 283 -13.65 -14.69 14.75
N MET A 284 -14.70 -15.25 14.16
CA MET A 284 -15.03 -16.66 14.31
C MET A 284 -14.20 -17.50 13.34
N THR A 285 -13.65 -18.61 13.86
CA THR A 285 -12.80 -19.57 13.16
C THR A 285 -13.23 -21.00 13.50
N SER A 286 -12.99 -21.92 12.59
CA SER A 286 -13.17 -23.36 12.81
C SER A 286 -11.92 -24.09 12.33
N THR A 287 -11.49 -25.15 13.01
CA THR A 287 -10.27 -25.89 12.67
C THR A 287 -10.65 -27.24 12.05
N ILE A 288 -10.06 -27.55 10.89
CA ILE A 288 -10.20 -28.83 10.20
C ILE A 288 -8.82 -29.47 10.13
N THR A 289 -8.74 -30.75 10.46
CA THR A 289 -7.49 -31.52 10.40
C THR A 289 -7.69 -32.82 9.63
N ALA A 290 -6.65 -33.29 8.95
CA ALA A 290 -6.65 -34.62 8.32
C ALA A 290 -5.25 -35.18 8.17
N GLN A 291 -5.11 -36.50 8.17
CA GLN A 291 -3.84 -37.16 7.84
C GLN A 291 -3.66 -37.16 6.32
N LEU A 292 -2.57 -36.60 5.81
CA LEU A 292 -2.22 -36.66 4.39
C LEU A 292 -1.92 -38.12 4.00
N ARG A 293 -2.37 -38.56 2.81
CA ARG A 293 -1.96 -39.88 2.30
C ARG A 293 -0.47 -39.93 2.01
N ASP A 294 0.14 -41.09 2.24
CA ASP A 294 1.56 -41.32 1.97
C ASP A 294 1.95 -41.18 0.49
N ASP A 295 1.01 -41.37 -0.43
CA ASP A 295 1.18 -41.29 -1.88
C ASP A 295 0.81 -39.91 -2.45
N ALA A 296 0.31 -38.99 -1.63
CA ALA A 296 -0.10 -37.67 -2.09
C ALA A 296 1.11 -36.82 -2.50
N THR A 297 0.98 -36.16 -3.65
CA THR A 297 1.99 -35.25 -4.19
C THR A 297 1.58 -33.79 -4.02
N LEU A 298 2.51 -32.87 -4.24
CA LEU A 298 2.20 -31.43 -4.27
C LEU A 298 1.15 -31.08 -5.33
N PRO A 299 1.23 -31.58 -6.58
CA PRO A 299 0.14 -31.46 -7.55
C PRO A 299 -1.22 -31.88 -6.99
N ASP A 300 -1.31 -33.06 -6.36
CA ASP A 300 -2.59 -33.55 -5.78
C ASP A 300 -3.16 -32.57 -4.75
N ILE A 301 -2.31 -31.97 -3.92
CA ILE A 301 -2.71 -30.98 -2.91
C ILE A 301 -3.24 -29.71 -3.57
N PHE A 302 -2.55 -29.18 -4.59
CA PHE A 302 -3.02 -27.99 -5.30
C PHE A 302 -4.33 -28.26 -6.05
N ASP A 303 -4.44 -29.39 -6.76
CA ASP A 303 -5.65 -29.79 -7.49
C ASP A 303 -6.85 -30.04 -6.56
N ALA A 304 -6.58 -30.45 -5.33
CA ALA A 304 -7.59 -30.67 -4.31
C ALA A 304 -8.09 -29.36 -3.69
N LEU A 305 -7.16 -28.50 -3.27
CA LEU A 305 -7.44 -27.42 -2.34
C LEU A 305 -7.51 -26.03 -2.99
N TYR A 306 -6.89 -25.82 -4.15
CA TYR A 306 -6.71 -24.50 -4.76
C TYR A 306 -7.85 -24.13 -5.75
N PRO A 307 -8.28 -22.85 -5.82
CA PRO A 307 -8.03 -21.80 -4.84
C PRO A 307 -8.85 -22.06 -3.56
N CYS A 308 -8.53 -21.32 -2.50
CA CYS A 308 -9.17 -21.53 -1.20
C CYS A 308 -10.70 -21.40 -1.29
N GLY A 309 -11.44 -22.37 -0.75
CA GLY A 309 -12.91 -22.34 -0.81
C GLY A 309 -13.55 -21.17 -0.04
N SER A 310 -12.93 -20.73 1.06
CA SER A 310 -13.49 -19.71 1.96
C SER A 310 -13.60 -18.31 1.35
N ILE A 311 -12.77 -18.00 0.35
CA ILE A 311 -12.71 -16.70 -0.35
C ILE A 311 -13.18 -16.76 -1.81
N THR A 312 -13.85 -17.86 -2.17
CA THR A 312 -14.42 -18.08 -3.50
C THR A 312 -15.94 -18.19 -3.38
N GLY A 313 -16.41 -19.26 -2.76
CA GLY A 313 -17.83 -19.62 -2.64
C GLY A 313 -18.09 -21.05 -3.11
N ALA A 314 -19.36 -21.44 -3.16
CA ALA A 314 -19.76 -22.81 -3.41
C ALA A 314 -21.03 -22.88 -4.30
N PRO A 315 -21.11 -23.79 -5.28
CA PRO A 315 -20.07 -24.73 -5.73
C PRO A 315 -18.89 -24.04 -6.44
N LYS A 316 -17.65 -24.38 -6.03
CA LYS A 316 -16.40 -23.65 -6.37
C LYS A 316 -16.29 -23.27 -7.86
N ARG A 317 -16.42 -24.24 -8.76
CA ARG A 317 -16.28 -24.04 -10.21
C ARG A 317 -17.26 -23.00 -10.75
N ARG A 318 -18.55 -23.17 -10.47
CA ARG A 318 -19.61 -22.28 -10.97
C ARG A 318 -19.49 -20.88 -10.37
N THR A 319 -19.16 -20.79 -9.09
CA THR A 319 -18.91 -19.50 -8.43
C THR A 319 -17.74 -18.74 -9.07
N MET A 320 -16.68 -19.43 -9.48
CA MET A 320 -15.54 -18.79 -10.16
C MET A 320 -15.91 -18.25 -11.55
N GLU A 321 -16.76 -18.95 -12.31
CA GLU A 321 -17.31 -18.45 -13.58
C GLU A 321 -18.11 -17.15 -13.36
N ILE A 322 -18.95 -17.11 -12.31
CA ILE A 322 -19.72 -15.91 -11.93
C ILE A 322 -18.79 -14.77 -11.50
N ILE A 323 -17.77 -15.04 -10.69
CA ILE A 323 -16.77 -14.05 -10.28
C ILE A 323 -16.10 -13.44 -11.50
N ARG A 324 -15.68 -14.28 -12.45
CA ARG A 324 -15.01 -13.84 -13.67
C ARG A 324 -15.90 -12.95 -14.54
N GLU A 325 -17.19 -13.23 -14.58
CA GLU A 325 -18.17 -12.44 -15.32
C GLU A 325 -18.45 -11.08 -14.67
N LEU A 326 -18.45 -11.03 -13.33
CA LEU A 326 -18.89 -9.85 -12.58
C LEU A 326 -17.76 -8.91 -12.17
N GLU A 327 -16.56 -9.43 -11.89
CA GLU A 327 -15.41 -8.61 -11.52
C GLU A 327 -14.77 -7.97 -12.76
N PRO A 328 -14.52 -6.64 -12.75
CA PRO A 328 -13.97 -5.95 -13.92
C PRO A 328 -12.48 -6.27 -14.17
N ASP A 329 -11.78 -6.74 -13.13
CA ASP A 329 -10.34 -6.96 -13.13
C ASP A 329 -10.00 -8.32 -12.51
N PRO A 330 -8.94 -9.00 -12.97
CA PRO A 330 -8.39 -10.17 -12.28
C PRO A 330 -8.00 -9.85 -10.83
N ARG A 331 -7.93 -10.87 -9.98
CA ARG A 331 -7.52 -10.73 -8.58
C ARG A 331 -6.01 -10.74 -8.40
N GLY A 332 -5.28 -11.41 -9.28
CA GLY A 332 -3.84 -11.57 -9.12
C GLY A 332 -3.52 -12.29 -7.80
N ILE A 333 -2.54 -11.79 -7.05
CA ILE A 333 -2.13 -12.40 -5.76
C ILE A 333 -3.27 -12.38 -4.73
N TYR A 334 -4.18 -11.38 -4.79
CA TYR A 334 -5.28 -11.27 -3.84
C TYR A 334 -6.17 -12.52 -3.89
N THR A 335 -6.44 -13.12 -2.74
CA THR A 335 -7.17 -14.39 -2.60
C THR A 335 -6.53 -15.61 -3.27
N GLY A 336 -5.26 -15.50 -3.70
CA GLY A 336 -4.44 -16.63 -4.13
C GLY A 336 -3.80 -17.38 -2.95
N ALA A 337 -2.48 -17.60 -2.99
CA ALA A 337 -1.73 -18.14 -1.84
C ALA A 337 -0.34 -17.52 -1.70
N ILE A 338 0.09 -17.30 -0.46
CA ILE A 338 1.50 -17.03 -0.11
C ILE A 338 1.92 -18.07 0.90
N GLY A 339 3.07 -18.72 0.71
CA GLY A 339 3.49 -19.74 1.66
C GLY A 339 4.92 -20.22 1.53
N TRP A 340 5.39 -20.92 2.54
CA TRP A 340 6.72 -21.54 2.58
C TRP A 340 6.64 -23.06 2.51
N PHE A 341 7.69 -23.66 1.95
CA PHE A 341 7.94 -25.10 1.91
C PHE A 341 9.36 -25.36 2.41
N ASP A 342 9.48 -26.22 3.42
CA ASP A 342 10.76 -26.53 4.04
C ASP A 342 11.45 -27.74 3.34
N PRO A 343 12.79 -27.75 3.25
CA PRO A 343 13.52 -28.93 2.84
C PRO A 343 13.31 -30.05 3.85
N ARG A 344 13.15 -31.29 3.36
CA ARG A 344 12.93 -32.45 4.24
C ARG A 344 14.22 -32.82 4.98
N LYS A 345 14.09 -33.08 6.28
CA LYS A 345 15.21 -33.48 7.14
C LYS A 345 15.58 -34.96 7.05
N ASP A 346 14.67 -35.79 6.56
CA ASP A 346 14.82 -37.26 6.49
C ASP A 346 15.38 -37.77 5.16
N GLY A 347 15.62 -36.88 4.18
CA GLY A 347 16.21 -37.23 2.89
C GLY A 347 15.29 -37.97 1.91
N ASP A 348 14.03 -38.24 2.29
CA ASP A 348 13.04 -38.85 1.38
C ASP A 348 12.43 -37.78 0.47
N GLY A 349 13.11 -37.49 -0.63
CA GLY A 349 12.69 -36.47 -1.60
C GLY A 349 11.40 -36.78 -2.37
N GLY A 350 10.81 -37.98 -2.19
CA GLY A 350 9.56 -38.36 -2.84
C GLY A 350 8.29 -37.92 -2.10
N LYS A 351 8.39 -37.60 -0.80
CA LYS A 351 7.23 -37.22 0.03
C LYS A 351 7.12 -35.70 0.20
N VAL A 352 5.91 -35.23 0.48
CA VAL A 352 5.63 -33.82 0.76
C VAL A 352 6.27 -33.40 2.10
N GLY A 353 7.06 -32.33 2.10
CA GLY A 353 7.65 -31.73 3.31
C GLY A 353 6.66 -30.89 4.11
N ASP A 354 7.12 -30.30 5.21
CA ASP A 354 6.30 -29.32 5.95
C ASP A 354 6.13 -28.05 5.12
N PHE A 355 4.93 -27.50 5.12
CA PHE A 355 4.62 -26.27 4.41
C PHE A 355 3.47 -25.52 5.09
N CYS A 356 3.36 -24.23 4.82
CA CYS A 356 2.23 -23.42 5.27
C CYS A 356 1.93 -22.36 4.22
N MET A 357 0.66 -22.29 3.82
CA MET A 357 0.14 -21.28 2.92
C MET A 357 -0.96 -20.48 3.62
N SER A 358 -0.96 -19.17 3.43
CA SER A 358 -2.02 -18.25 3.84
C SER A 358 -2.81 -17.75 2.65
N VAL A 359 -4.02 -17.27 2.91
CA VAL A 359 -4.85 -16.60 1.89
C VAL A 359 -4.45 -15.13 1.85
N PRO A 360 -3.94 -14.57 0.74
CA PRO A 360 -3.51 -13.18 0.67
C PRO A 360 -4.72 -12.24 0.67
N ILE A 361 -5.12 -11.81 1.86
CA ILE A 361 -6.09 -10.74 2.12
C ILE A 361 -5.40 -9.66 2.96
N ARG A 362 -5.85 -8.41 2.82
CA ARG A 362 -5.12 -7.24 3.35
C ARG A 362 -3.68 -7.24 2.83
N THR A 363 -3.54 -7.46 1.52
CA THR A 363 -2.28 -7.62 0.82
C THR A 363 -2.12 -6.54 -0.23
N LEU A 364 -1.04 -5.77 -0.12
CA LEU A 364 -0.63 -4.78 -1.10
C LEU A 364 0.33 -5.45 -2.08
N THR A 365 0.02 -5.34 -3.36
CA THR A 365 0.95 -5.63 -4.45
C THR A 365 1.50 -4.30 -4.95
N LEU A 366 2.82 -4.14 -4.97
CA LEU A 366 3.49 -2.90 -5.34
C LEU A 366 4.31 -3.15 -6.59
N GLN A 367 4.09 -2.35 -7.63
CA GLN A 367 4.93 -2.35 -8.83
C GLN A 367 6.35 -1.84 -8.51
N PRO A 368 7.32 -2.05 -9.42
CA PRO A 368 8.62 -1.40 -9.31
C PRO A 368 8.46 0.12 -9.18
N GLN A 369 9.42 0.76 -8.51
CA GLN A 369 9.36 2.21 -8.30
C GLN A 369 9.40 2.96 -9.64
N GLY A 370 8.38 3.78 -9.87
CA GLY A 370 8.24 4.60 -11.06
C GLY A 370 9.27 5.73 -11.11
N THR A 371 9.37 6.35 -12.29
CA THR A 371 10.21 7.54 -12.51
C THR A 371 9.73 8.76 -11.73
N ASP A 372 8.50 8.74 -11.23
CA ASP A 372 7.91 9.73 -10.34
C ASP A 372 8.24 9.46 -8.86
N GLY A 373 8.98 8.41 -8.55
CA GLY A 373 9.48 8.12 -7.20
C GLY A 373 8.46 7.48 -6.26
N VAL A 374 7.29 7.09 -6.77
CA VAL A 374 6.31 6.27 -6.06
C VAL A 374 6.24 4.86 -6.65
N ARG A 375 5.62 3.93 -5.92
CA ARG A 375 5.24 2.62 -6.44
C ARG A 375 3.72 2.62 -6.61
N HIS A 376 3.23 2.37 -7.81
CA HIS A 376 1.80 2.11 -7.97
C HIS A 376 1.47 0.77 -7.32
N GLY A 377 0.44 0.77 -6.49
CA GLY A 377 0.03 -0.38 -5.71
C GLY A 377 -1.44 -0.70 -5.89
N GLU A 378 -1.78 -1.95 -5.60
CA GLU A 378 -3.14 -2.46 -5.61
C GLU A 378 -3.39 -3.35 -4.39
N MET A 379 -4.59 -3.22 -3.81
CA MET A 379 -5.09 -4.10 -2.75
C MET A 379 -6.53 -4.50 -3.08
N GLY A 380 -6.82 -5.79 -3.03
CA GLY A 380 -8.18 -6.30 -3.15
C GLY A 380 -8.98 -6.20 -1.85
N VAL A 381 -10.28 -5.99 -1.99
CA VAL A 381 -11.26 -6.00 -0.90
C VAL A 381 -12.56 -6.61 -1.41
N GLY A 382 -13.33 -7.25 -0.53
CA GLY A 382 -14.58 -7.86 -0.91
C GLY A 382 -15.44 -8.36 0.24
N ALA A 383 -16.55 -8.96 -0.14
CA ALA A 383 -17.60 -9.45 0.74
C ALA A 383 -18.12 -10.81 0.26
N GLY A 384 -18.51 -11.66 1.21
CA GLY A 384 -19.14 -12.95 0.93
C GLY A 384 -20.63 -12.76 0.80
N ILE A 385 -21.13 -12.68 -0.42
CA ILE A 385 -22.55 -12.42 -0.71
C ILE A 385 -23.34 -13.71 -0.62
N VAL A 386 -24.38 -13.70 0.22
CA VAL A 386 -25.38 -14.77 0.38
C VAL A 386 -26.77 -14.23 0.01
N PHE A 387 -27.78 -15.09 0.02
CA PHE A 387 -29.15 -14.70 -0.38
C PHE A 387 -29.71 -13.51 0.42
N ASP A 388 -29.41 -13.43 1.71
CA ASP A 388 -29.89 -12.38 2.62
C ASP A 388 -28.93 -11.19 2.75
N SER A 389 -27.96 -11.02 1.83
CA SER A 389 -27.03 -9.90 1.84
C SER A 389 -27.71 -8.60 1.38
N ASP A 390 -27.42 -7.48 2.06
CA ASP A 390 -27.85 -6.14 1.64
C ASP A 390 -26.70 -5.38 0.99
N ALA A 391 -26.94 -4.76 -0.16
CA ALA A 391 -25.87 -4.14 -0.93
C ALA A 391 -25.17 -2.97 -0.20
N ALA A 392 -25.91 -2.19 0.60
CA ALA A 392 -25.34 -1.06 1.32
C ALA A 392 -24.52 -1.54 2.51
N ASP A 393 -25.00 -2.54 3.24
CA ASP A 393 -24.30 -3.13 4.37
C ASP A 393 -23.00 -3.83 3.92
N GLU A 394 -23.04 -4.61 2.84
CA GLU A 394 -21.86 -5.32 2.31
C GLU A 394 -20.80 -4.34 1.76
N TYR A 395 -21.24 -3.24 1.13
CA TYR A 395 -20.33 -2.19 0.69
C TYR A 395 -19.70 -1.46 1.90
N ALA A 396 -20.48 -1.17 2.94
CA ALA A 396 -19.97 -0.59 4.18
C ALA A 396 -18.98 -1.53 4.90
N GLU A 397 -19.23 -2.84 4.88
CA GLU A 397 -18.30 -3.86 5.38
C GLU A 397 -16.99 -3.86 4.58
N CYS A 398 -17.06 -3.78 3.24
CA CYS A 398 -15.88 -3.66 2.39
C CYS A 398 -15.06 -2.42 2.77
N GLN A 399 -15.71 -1.26 2.97
CA GLN A 399 -15.03 -0.05 3.39
C GLN A 399 -14.39 -0.19 4.78
N LEU A 400 -15.06 -0.89 5.72
CA LEU A 400 -14.49 -1.21 7.03
C LEU A 400 -13.23 -2.08 6.91
N LYS A 401 -13.25 -3.11 6.05
CA LYS A 401 -12.07 -3.95 5.76
C LYS A 401 -10.96 -3.13 5.11
N ALA A 402 -11.30 -2.21 4.21
CA ALA A 402 -10.36 -1.31 3.54
C ALA A 402 -9.67 -0.31 4.48
N ARG A 403 -10.22 -0.01 5.67
CA ARG A 403 -9.60 0.87 6.69
C ARG A 403 -8.23 0.40 7.18
N PHE A 404 -7.88 -0.86 6.92
CA PHE A 404 -6.49 -1.31 7.04
C PHE A 404 -5.54 -0.41 6.23
N LEU A 405 -5.86 -0.18 4.97
CA LEU A 405 -5.13 0.68 4.03
C LEU A 405 -5.57 2.14 4.18
N THR A 406 -6.85 2.46 3.99
CA THR A 406 -7.36 3.85 3.93
C THR A 406 -7.26 4.61 5.24
N GLY A 407 -7.12 3.89 6.37
CA GLY A 407 -6.88 4.48 7.68
C GLY A 407 -5.40 4.67 8.03
N LEU A 408 -4.47 4.40 7.12
CA LEU A 408 -3.03 4.65 7.32
C LEU A 408 -2.75 6.16 7.18
N GLN A 409 -2.80 6.88 8.30
CA GLN A 409 -2.58 8.33 8.33
C GLN A 409 -1.13 8.69 8.04
N ASN A 410 -0.88 9.69 7.21
CA ASN A 410 0.46 10.23 7.01
C ASN A 410 0.96 11.01 8.24
N ASP A 411 2.26 11.08 8.44
CA ASP A 411 2.95 11.61 9.64
C ASP A 411 3.57 13.00 9.43
N PHE A 412 3.05 13.75 8.46
CA PHE A 412 3.50 15.11 8.13
C PHE A 412 2.31 16.07 7.97
N GLU A 413 2.59 17.36 8.05
CA GLU A 413 1.60 18.40 7.77
C GLU A 413 1.79 18.95 6.36
N MET A 414 0.72 19.49 5.78
CA MET A 414 0.81 20.35 4.59
C MET A 414 0.69 21.80 5.01
N PHE A 415 1.28 22.71 4.25
CA PHE A 415 1.17 24.12 4.58
C PHE A 415 1.31 25.04 3.39
N GLU A 416 0.81 26.26 3.58
CA GLU A 416 1.05 27.41 2.73
C GLU A 416 1.72 28.53 3.50
N THR A 417 2.62 29.26 2.82
CA THR A 417 3.23 30.49 3.35
C THR A 417 2.89 31.62 2.41
N MET A 418 2.20 32.62 2.93
CA MET A 418 1.50 33.65 2.18
C MET A 418 1.92 35.05 2.65
N ARG A 419 1.82 36.02 1.74
CA ARG A 419 1.86 37.45 2.09
C ARG A 419 0.44 37.90 2.41
N ALA A 420 0.26 38.54 3.55
CA ALA A 420 -0.99 39.19 3.91
C ALA A 420 -0.75 40.67 4.26
N THR A 421 -1.74 41.52 4.03
CA THR A 421 -1.69 42.96 4.38
C THR A 421 -2.93 43.35 5.17
N PRO A 422 -2.83 44.22 6.20
CA PRO A 422 -3.99 44.77 6.89
C PRO A 422 -4.97 45.41 5.88
N GLY A 423 -6.25 45.05 5.94
CA GLY A 423 -7.29 45.54 5.01
C GLY A 423 -7.24 45.01 3.57
N GLY A 424 -6.11 44.45 3.12
CA GLY A 424 -5.93 43.88 1.75
C GLY A 424 -5.99 42.36 1.67
N GLY A 425 -6.03 41.66 2.80
CA GLY A 425 -6.18 40.20 2.86
C GLY A 425 -4.93 39.44 2.41
N VAL A 426 -5.13 38.18 1.97
CA VAL A 426 -4.08 37.26 1.52
C VAL A 426 -3.84 37.40 0.02
N ARG A 427 -2.59 37.66 -0.38
CA ARG A 427 -2.19 37.70 -1.80
C ARG A 427 -2.27 36.31 -2.45
N HIS A 428 -2.86 36.22 -3.63
CA HIS A 428 -3.06 34.96 -4.39
C HIS A 428 -3.80 33.86 -3.61
N ARG A 429 -4.71 34.23 -2.71
CA ARG A 429 -5.45 33.32 -1.82
C ARG A 429 -6.00 32.09 -2.52
N GLU A 430 -6.71 32.28 -3.63
CA GLU A 430 -7.33 31.18 -4.40
C GLU A 430 -6.30 30.13 -4.85
N ARG A 431 -5.17 30.58 -5.42
CA ARG A 431 -4.09 29.67 -5.87
C ARG A 431 -3.44 28.91 -4.71
N HIS A 432 -3.31 29.55 -3.55
CA HIS A 432 -2.81 28.89 -2.34
C HIS A 432 -3.76 27.79 -1.86
N LEU A 433 -5.05 28.10 -1.74
CA LEU A 433 -6.06 27.13 -1.31
C LEU A 433 -6.22 25.98 -2.33
N GLN A 434 -6.18 26.28 -3.63
CA GLN A 434 -6.24 25.27 -4.69
C GLN A 434 -5.06 24.29 -4.60
N ARG A 435 -3.83 24.79 -4.42
CA ARG A 435 -2.65 23.92 -4.29
C ARG A 435 -2.69 23.07 -3.03
N LEU A 436 -3.13 23.66 -1.91
CA LEU A 436 -3.29 22.93 -0.65
C LEU A 436 -4.39 21.86 -0.76
N ALA A 437 -5.52 22.18 -1.37
CA ALA A 437 -6.62 21.24 -1.64
C ALA A 437 -6.18 20.09 -2.55
N ALA A 438 -5.43 20.37 -3.62
CA ALA A 438 -4.90 19.34 -4.52
C ALA A 438 -3.95 18.38 -3.78
N SER A 439 -3.08 18.91 -2.91
CA SER A 439 -2.20 18.09 -2.08
C SER A 439 -2.96 17.30 -1.02
N ALA A 440 -4.01 17.89 -0.42
CA ALA A 440 -4.88 17.21 0.52
C ALA A 440 -5.64 16.05 -0.13
N ALA A 441 -6.19 16.25 -1.33
CA ALA A 441 -6.82 15.20 -2.12
C ALA A 441 -5.82 14.07 -2.45
N TYR A 442 -4.61 14.43 -2.89
CA TYR A 442 -3.57 13.44 -3.19
C TYR A 442 -3.19 12.60 -1.95
N PHE A 443 -2.92 13.22 -0.80
CA PHE A 443 -2.51 12.48 0.41
C PHE A 443 -3.68 11.94 1.25
N GLY A 444 -4.93 12.15 0.83
CA GLY A 444 -6.14 11.72 1.55
C GLY A 444 -6.41 12.48 2.86
N PHE A 445 -5.98 13.74 2.96
CA PHE A 445 -6.28 14.58 4.13
C PHE A 445 -7.69 15.14 4.01
N PRO A 446 -8.49 15.15 5.10
CA PRO A 446 -9.78 15.82 5.09
C PRO A 446 -9.62 17.31 4.73
N TRP A 447 -10.42 17.77 3.77
CA TRP A 447 -10.38 19.14 3.28
C TRP A 447 -11.73 19.82 3.46
N ASP A 448 -11.75 20.92 4.20
CA ASP A 448 -12.90 21.83 4.32
C ASP A 448 -12.49 23.22 3.83
N ALA A 449 -12.92 23.55 2.60
CA ALA A 449 -12.62 24.83 1.98
C ALA A 449 -13.19 26.01 2.78
N LYS A 450 -14.39 25.87 3.36
CA LYS A 450 -15.03 26.95 4.12
C LYS A 450 -14.28 27.20 5.43
N ALA A 451 -13.85 26.14 6.10
CA ALA A 451 -13.00 26.26 7.27
C ALA A 451 -11.68 26.93 6.91
N ALA A 452 -10.99 26.47 5.86
CA ALA A 452 -9.72 27.07 5.42
C ALA A 452 -9.85 28.59 5.20
N ASP A 453 -10.92 29.02 4.53
CA ASP A 453 -11.21 30.44 4.33
C ASP A 453 -11.46 31.18 5.64
N ALA A 454 -12.31 30.65 6.53
CA ALA A 454 -12.63 31.28 7.81
C ALA A 454 -11.39 31.48 8.72
N TYR A 455 -10.46 30.52 8.68
CA TYR A 455 -9.18 30.63 9.38
C TYR A 455 -8.31 31.76 8.83
N LEU A 456 -8.25 31.92 7.50
CA LEU A 456 -7.52 33.02 6.88
C LEU A 456 -8.14 34.38 7.18
N ASP A 457 -9.48 34.48 7.13
CA ASP A 457 -10.19 35.73 7.41
C ASP A 457 -9.96 36.19 8.85
N THR A 458 -10.06 35.26 9.79
CA THR A 458 -9.81 35.52 11.22
C THR A 458 -8.38 35.99 11.43
N ALA A 459 -7.39 35.30 10.84
CA ALA A 459 -5.99 35.70 10.93
C ALA A 459 -5.71 37.07 10.29
N CYS A 460 -6.36 37.39 9.16
CA CYS A 460 -6.26 38.69 8.52
C CYS A 460 -6.88 39.82 9.36
N ALA A 461 -7.97 39.56 10.08
CA ALA A 461 -8.60 40.52 10.97
C ALA A 461 -7.73 40.85 12.20
N MET A 462 -6.81 39.96 12.57
CA MET A 462 -5.88 40.15 13.70
C MET A 462 -4.58 40.90 13.31
N LEU A 463 -4.40 41.29 12.05
CA LEU A 463 -3.17 41.96 11.61
C LEU A 463 -3.16 43.43 12.02
N GLU A 464 -2.09 43.87 12.68
CA GLU A 464 -1.96 45.24 13.14
C GLU A 464 -1.62 46.19 11.96
N PRO A 465 -2.31 47.34 11.83
CA PRO A 465 -2.09 48.27 10.71
C PRO A 465 -0.68 48.90 10.64
N GLN A 466 0.09 48.84 11.74
CA GLN A 466 1.42 49.46 11.85
C GLN A 466 2.49 48.78 10.98
N HIS A 467 2.25 47.54 10.54
CA HIS A 467 3.15 46.82 9.64
C HIS A 467 2.56 46.74 8.24
N ALA A 468 3.37 47.07 7.22
CA ALA A 468 2.93 47.09 5.83
C ALA A 468 2.54 45.71 5.28
N ALA A 469 3.15 44.63 5.79
CA ALA A 469 2.85 43.25 5.39
C ALA A 469 3.22 42.24 6.48
N TYR A 470 2.59 41.08 6.40
CA TYR A 470 2.79 39.94 7.28
C TYR A 470 3.11 38.68 6.49
N ARG A 471 3.92 37.82 7.10
CA ARG A 471 4.01 36.40 6.73
C ARG A 471 2.90 35.66 7.44
N LEU A 472 2.02 35.03 6.69
CA LEU A 472 0.96 34.16 7.21
C LEU A 472 1.26 32.72 6.81
N ARG A 473 1.19 31.78 7.75
CA ARG A 473 1.36 30.35 7.52
C ARG A 473 0.06 29.64 7.89
N LEU A 474 -0.58 29.01 6.91
CA LEU A 474 -1.72 28.11 7.13
C LEU A 474 -1.19 26.68 7.04
N ALA A 475 -1.35 25.87 8.09
CA ALA A 475 -1.00 24.46 8.09
C ALA A 475 -2.26 23.60 8.22
N LEU A 476 -2.24 22.44 7.58
CA LEU A 476 -3.27 21.41 7.60
C LEU A 476 -2.66 20.11 8.13
N SER A 477 -3.21 19.61 9.24
CA SER A 477 -2.79 18.35 9.85
C SER A 477 -3.44 17.13 9.16
N PRO A 478 -2.89 15.92 9.34
CA PRO A 478 -3.50 14.67 8.87
C PRO A 478 -4.93 14.42 9.37
N SER A 479 -5.33 15.05 10.47
CA SER A 479 -6.70 14.95 11.00
C SER A 479 -7.69 15.91 10.35
N GLY A 480 -7.24 16.76 9.42
CA GLY A 480 -8.05 17.81 8.80
C GLY A 480 -8.12 19.11 9.61
N ALA A 481 -7.32 19.25 10.67
CA ALA A 481 -7.32 20.46 11.48
C ALA A 481 -6.44 21.54 10.86
N PHE A 482 -6.95 22.78 10.80
CA PHE A 482 -6.20 23.94 10.36
C PHE A 482 -5.55 24.67 11.54
N SER A 483 -4.36 25.20 11.32
CA SER A 483 -3.73 26.17 12.21
C SER A 483 -3.14 27.33 11.42
N VAL A 484 -3.19 28.53 11.98
CA VAL A 484 -2.63 29.73 11.36
C VAL A 484 -1.64 30.41 12.30
N GLN A 485 -0.50 30.79 11.75
CA GLN A 485 0.50 31.62 12.42
C GLN A 485 0.79 32.85 11.56
N HIS A 486 0.98 34.01 12.19
CA HIS A 486 1.41 35.22 11.48
C HIS A 486 2.55 35.93 12.21
N ALA A 487 3.39 36.62 11.43
CA ALA A 487 4.46 37.48 11.94
C ALA A 487 4.68 38.65 10.98
N PRO A 488 5.04 39.86 11.48
CA PRO A 488 5.43 40.97 10.61
C PRO A 488 6.50 40.57 9.60
N LEU A 489 6.34 40.99 8.34
CA LEU A 489 7.31 40.67 7.29
C LEU A 489 8.42 41.72 7.26
N SER A 490 9.63 41.33 7.68
CA SER A 490 10.80 42.22 7.64
C SER A 490 11.15 42.63 6.19
N PRO A 491 11.52 43.90 5.98
CA PRO A 491 12.09 44.37 4.72
C PRO A 491 13.30 43.52 4.30
N LEU A 492 13.48 43.37 2.99
CA LEU A 492 14.64 42.67 2.41
C LEU A 492 15.28 43.62 1.41
N ALA A 493 16.60 43.78 1.50
CA ALA A 493 17.35 44.54 0.52
C ALA A 493 17.56 43.70 -0.75
N GLU A 494 17.41 44.34 -1.91
CA GLU A 494 17.71 43.76 -3.23
C GLU A 494 18.90 44.49 -3.87
N PRO A 495 19.70 43.81 -4.72
CA PRO A 495 19.56 42.41 -5.13
C PRO A 495 19.99 41.43 -4.03
N VAL A 496 19.42 40.22 -4.05
CA VAL A 496 19.79 39.14 -3.13
C VAL A 496 20.94 38.29 -3.67
N ARG A 497 21.70 37.64 -2.81
CA ARG A 497 22.71 36.64 -3.23
C ARG A 497 22.15 35.22 -3.07
N VAL A 498 22.70 34.27 -3.82
CA VAL A 498 22.38 32.84 -3.68
C VAL A 498 23.66 32.02 -3.55
N LEU A 499 23.57 30.89 -2.86
CA LEU A 499 24.59 29.84 -2.90
C LEU A 499 24.15 28.73 -3.86
N LEU A 500 25.09 27.87 -4.26
CA LEU A 500 24.78 26.64 -4.98
C LEU A 500 25.04 25.45 -4.07
N ALA A 501 24.09 24.51 -4.02
CA ALA A 501 24.26 23.27 -3.26
C ALA A 501 25.35 22.40 -3.90
N GLU A 502 26.17 21.78 -3.05
CA GLU A 502 27.19 20.81 -3.46
C GLU A 502 26.58 19.44 -3.76
N ASP A 503 25.47 19.10 -3.11
CA ASP A 503 24.78 17.82 -3.25
C ASP A 503 23.55 17.90 -4.17
N ASN A 504 23.23 16.78 -4.81
CA ASN A 504 22.11 16.73 -5.76
C ASN A 504 20.78 16.42 -5.06
N THR A 505 19.68 16.98 -5.57
CA THR A 505 18.30 16.56 -5.27
C THR A 505 17.92 15.39 -6.19
N SER A 506 16.75 14.80 -5.93
CA SER A 506 16.20 13.75 -6.78
C SER A 506 15.00 14.31 -7.53
N SER A 507 15.04 14.26 -8.85
CA SER A 507 13.96 14.77 -9.71
C SER A 507 12.62 14.06 -9.47
N ASN A 508 12.68 12.83 -8.96
CA ASN A 508 11.53 12.00 -8.63
C ASN A 508 11.09 12.10 -7.16
N ASP A 509 11.64 13.03 -6.37
CA ASP A 509 11.24 13.17 -4.98
C ASP A 509 9.80 13.72 -4.88
N LEU A 510 8.89 12.86 -4.42
CA LEU A 510 7.47 13.18 -4.24
C LEU A 510 7.26 14.45 -3.41
N PHE A 511 8.07 14.66 -2.37
CA PHE A 511 7.88 15.79 -1.45
C PHE A 511 8.33 17.12 -2.04
N LEU A 512 8.95 17.13 -3.22
CA LEU A 512 9.20 18.36 -3.97
C LEU A 512 7.95 18.82 -4.72
N ARG A 513 7.02 17.92 -5.03
CA ARG A 513 5.77 18.27 -5.72
C ARG A 513 4.71 18.83 -4.79
N HIS A 514 4.88 18.70 -3.47
CA HIS A 514 3.91 19.09 -2.46
C HIS A 514 4.55 19.90 -1.32
N LYS A 515 3.87 20.95 -0.86
CA LYS A 515 4.38 21.79 0.21
C LYS A 515 4.05 21.19 1.59
N THR A 516 4.90 20.27 2.04
CA THR A 516 4.74 19.54 3.31
C THR A 516 5.74 19.99 4.37
N SER A 517 5.62 19.50 5.60
CA SER A 517 6.61 19.67 6.67
C SER A 517 7.89 18.85 6.47
N ILE A 518 7.94 17.95 5.47
CA ILE A 518 9.14 17.16 5.12
C ILE A 518 10.10 18.03 4.32
N ARG A 519 10.79 18.95 5.02
CA ARG A 519 11.65 19.98 4.39
C ARG A 519 12.94 20.24 5.14
N GLN A 520 13.38 19.33 6.00
CA GLN A 520 14.57 19.50 6.85
C GLN A 520 15.82 19.91 6.04
N ARG A 521 16.08 19.25 4.90
CA ARG A 521 17.19 19.62 3.99
C ARG A 521 17.08 21.06 3.48
N TYR A 522 15.91 21.43 2.97
CA TYR A 522 15.65 22.77 2.43
C TYR A 522 15.73 23.83 3.53
N ASP A 523 15.23 23.53 4.73
CA ASP A 523 15.29 24.39 5.89
C ASP A 523 16.71 24.59 6.42
N ALA A 524 17.54 23.55 6.39
CA ALA A 524 18.96 23.67 6.69
C ALA A 524 19.67 24.55 5.65
N ALA A 525 19.39 24.33 4.37
CA ALA A 525 20.06 25.04 3.28
C ALA A 525 19.77 26.54 3.25
N TRP A 526 18.51 26.98 3.40
CA TRP A 526 18.25 28.43 3.40
C TRP A 526 18.75 29.12 4.68
N ARG A 527 18.80 28.42 5.82
CA ARG A 527 19.41 28.94 7.05
C ARG A 527 20.91 29.08 6.92
N ASP A 528 21.57 28.11 6.31
CA ASP A 528 22.99 28.17 6.00
C ASP A 528 23.31 29.31 5.01
N ALA A 529 22.50 29.48 3.96
CA ALA A 529 22.60 30.62 3.06
C ALA A 529 22.51 31.96 3.82
N GLU A 530 21.53 32.08 4.72
CA GLU A 530 21.34 33.29 5.53
C GLU A 530 22.54 33.58 6.43
N ALA A 531 23.14 32.55 7.04
CA ALA A 531 24.37 32.67 7.82
C ALA A 531 25.57 33.16 7.00
N HIS A 532 25.60 32.87 5.70
CA HIS A 532 26.60 33.36 4.74
C HIS A 532 26.19 34.66 4.02
N GLY A 533 25.11 35.31 4.46
CA GLY A 533 24.62 36.56 3.89
C GLY A 533 24.04 36.41 2.47
N ALA A 534 23.56 35.22 2.13
CA ALA A 534 22.77 34.92 0.95
C ALA A 534 21.29 34.72 1.34
N PHE A 535 20.39 34.82 0.36
CA PHE A 535 18.96 34.67 0.57
C PHE A 535 18.49 33.23 0.51
N ASP A 536 19.11 32.42 -0.35
CA ASP A 536 18.73 31.03 -0.58
C ASP A 536 19.91 30.22 -1.16
N THR A 537 19.78 28.89 -1.15
CA THR A 537 20.70 27.96 -1.82
C THR A 537 19.95 27.28 -2.95
N LEU A 538 20.47 27.38 -4.18
CA LEU A 538 19.92 26.73 -5.37
C LEU A 538 20.43 25.30 -5.50
N PHE A 539 19.52 24.39 -5.83
CA PHE A 539 19.82 22.97 -5.97
C PHE A 539 19.85 22.52 -7.44
N PHE A 540 20.54 21.41 -7.68
CA PHE A 540 20.53 20.67 -8.95
C PHE A 540 20.12 19.23 -8.68
N ASN A 541 19.39 18.61 -9.62
CA ASN A 541 19.01 17.21 -9.51
C ASN A 541 20.13 16.26 -9.99
N GLU A 542 19.88 14.95 -9.91
CA GLU A 542 20.81 13.90 -10.34
C GLU A 542 21.17 13.94 -11.83
N ARG A 543 20.40 14.67 -12.65
CA ARG A 543 20.68 14.90 -14.08
C ARG A 543 21.51 16.15 -14.35
N GLY A 544 21.87 16.91 -13.31
CA GLY A 544 22.60 18.18 -13.45
C GLY A 544 21.71 19.34 -13.93
N GLU A 545 20.40 19.22 -13.76
CA GLU A 545 19.43 20.28 -14.06
C GLU A 545 19.13 21.08 -12.79
N LEU A 546 19.05 22.40 -12.92
CA LEU A 546 18.63 23.32 -11.87
C LEU A 546 17.21 22.96 -11.42
N THR A 547 16.97 22.98 -10.11
CA THR A 547 15.63 22.73 -9.55
C THR A 547 15.03 24.00 -8.96
N GLU A 548 15.23 24.23 -7.67
CA GLU A 548 14.68 25.34 -6.91
C GLU A 548 15.62 25.74 -5.78
N GLY A 549 15.24 26.74 -5.01
CA GLY A 549 15.91 27.10 -3.76
C GLY A 549 15.26 26.46 -2.53
N GLY A 550 15.89 26.59 -1.37
CA GLY A 550 15.36 26.27 -0.04
C GLY A 550 13.94 26.81 0.22
N ARG A 551 13.63 28.00 -0.30
CA ARG A 551 12.34 28.68 -0.09
C ARG A 551 11.83 29.48 -1.30
N SER A 552 12.36 29.20 -2.49
CA SER A 552 12.03 29.95 -3.71
C SER A 552 12.06 29.07 -4.95
N ASN A 553 11.30 29.43 -5.98
CA ASN A 553 11.52 28.95 -7.34
C ASN A 553 12.45 29.93 -8.07
N VAL A 554 13.13 29.45 -9.11
CA VAL A 554 14.13 30.22 -9.86
C VAL A 554 13.71 30.40 -11.31
N PHE A 555 13.98 31.57 -11.88
CA PHE A 555 13.92 31.82 -13.30
C PHE A 555 15.25 32.41 -13.76
N VAL A 556 15.69 31.99 -14.94
CA VAL A 556 16.89 32.50 -15.62
C VAL A 556 16.46 33.14 -16.94
N ARG A 557 17.05 34.27 -17.30
CA ARG A 557 16.84 34.87 -18.63
C ARG A 557 17.97 34.44 -19.55
N ILE A 558 17.63 33.82 -20.68
CA ILE A 558 18.59 33.38 -21.69
C ILE A 558 18.03 33.78 -23.05
N ASP A 559 18.86 34.44 -23.87
CA ASP A 559 18.48 34.93 -25.20
C ASP A 559 17.19 35.78 -25.18
N GLY A 560 17.04 36.61 -24.14
CA GLY A 560 15.87 37.48 -23.95
C GLY A 560 14.59 36.79 -23.47
N ARG A 561 14.60 35.48 -23.19
CA ARG A 561 13.44 34.71 -22.70
C ARG A 561 13.64 34.25 -21.25
N TRP A 562 12.58 34.34 -20.44
CA TRP A 562 12.58 33.79 -19.08
C TRP A 562 12.27 32.29 -19.09
N LEU A 563 13.12 31.51 -18.44
CA LEU A 563 12.97 30.06 -18.29
C LEU A 563 12.98 29.67 -16.81
N THR A 564 12.12 28.74 -16.43
CA THR A 564 12.13 28.09 -15.11
C THR A 564 12.22 26.58 -15.27
N PRO A 565 12.81 25.84 -14.33
CA PRO A 565 12.86 24.38 -14.43
C PRO A 565 11.46 23.77 -14.50
N PRO A 566 11.23 22.74 -15.34
CA PRO A 566 9.95 22.06 -15.43
C PRO A 566 9.67 21.26 -14.15
N LEU A 567 8.39 20.92 -13.89
CA LEU A 567 8.03 20.08 -12.73
C LEU A 567 8.75 18.72 -12.73
N SER A 568 9.09 18.19 -13.90
CA SER A 568 9.88 16.95 -14.06
C SER A 568 11.34 17.06 -13.59
N ALA A 569 11.84 18.27 -13.31
CA ALA A 569 13.14 18.47 -12.68
C ALA A 569 13.10 18.25 -11.15
N GLY A 570 11.92 18.03 -10.56
CA GLY A 570 11.74 17.89 -9.11
C GLY A 570 11.64 19.25 -8.42
N VAL A 571 10.63 20.03 -8.79
CA VAL A 571 10.39 21.37 -8.22
C VAL A 571 8.96 21.49 -7.70
N LEU A 572 8.78 22.36 -6.72
CA LEU A 572 7.47 22.70 -6.21
C LEU A 572 6.70 23.53 -7.25
N PRO A 573 5.43 23.21 -7.54
CA PRO A 573 4.55 24.08 -8.31
C PRO A 573 4.23 25.33 -7.48
N GLY A 574 5.17 26.27 -7.44
CA GLY A 574 5.10 27.52 -6.70
C GLY A 574 3.90 28.38 -7.11
N VAL A 575 3.18 28.94 -6.14
CA VAL A 575 2.08 29.89 -6.45
C VAL A 575 2.61 31.08 -7.25
N MET A 576 3.71 31.71 -6.81
CA MET A 576 4.30 32.84 -7.55
C MET A 576 4.89 32.39 -8.89
N ARG A 577 5.48 31.20 -8.97
CA ARG A 577 5.94 30.60 -10.23
C ARG A 577 4.80 30.49 -11.24
N GLY A 578 3.65 29.97 -10.83
CA GLY A 578 2.46 29.90 -11.69
C GLY A 578 1.96 31.27 -12.12
N VAL A 579 1.96 32.26 -11.21
CA VAL A 579 1.61 33.65 -11.56
C VAL A 579 2.51 34.22 -12.66
N LEU A 580 3.83 33.97 -12.60
CA LEU A 580 4.77 34.45 -13.63
C LEU A 580 4.65 33.69 -14.96
N LEU A 581 4.34 32.39 -14.92
CA LEU A 581 4.11 31.58 -16.13
C LEU A 581 2.82 31.98 -16.86
N ASP A 582 1.79 32.38 -16.11
CA ASP A 582 0.50 32.81 -16.67
C ASP A 582 0.51 34.27 -17.15
N ASP A 583 1.52 35.06 -16.75
CA ASP A 583 1.62 36.48 -17.09
C ASP A 583 2.34 36.66 -18.44
N PRO A 584 1.64 37.14 -19.49
CA PRO A 584 2.23 37.28 -20.82
C PRO A 584 3.38 38.30 -20.87
N ASP A 585 3.42 39.27 -19.96
CA ASP A 585 4.49 40.28 -19.91
C ASP A 585 5.84 39.67 -19.53
N TRP A 586 5.83 38.53 -18.83
CA TRP A 586 7.03 37.78 -18.50
C TRP A 586 7.53 36.90 -19.65
N ASN A 587 6.65 36.52 -20.60
CA ASN A 587 6.99 35.59 -21.69
C ASN A 587 7.80 34.36 -21.18
N ALA A 588 7.40 33.83 -20.02
CA ALA A 588 8.13 32.78 -19.34
C ALA A 588 7.76 31.40 -19.89
N GLY A 589 8.72 30.46 -19.86
CA GLY A 589 8.49 29.07 -20.25
C GLY A 589 9.20 28.09 -19.33
N GLU A 590 8.81 26.82 -19.42
CA GLU A 590 9.50 25.73 -18.74
C GLU A 590 10.53 25.08 -19.66
N ALA A 591 11.76 24.89 -19.17
CA ALA A 591 12.81 24.16 -19.86
C ALA A 591 13.84 23.60 -18.86
N PRO A 592 14.44 22.42 -19.11
CA PRO A 592 15.59 21.98 -18.32
C PRO A 592 16.72 23.02 -18.39
N ILE A 593 17.22 23.45 -17.23
CA ILE A 593 18.28 24.47 -17.14
C ILE A 593 19.53 23.80 -16.59
N THR A 594 20.61 23.79 -17.35
CA THR A 594 21.90 23.21 -16.91
C THR A 594 22.73 24.22 -16.12
N ARG A 595 23.81 23.76 -15.46
CA ARG A 595 24.78 24.64 -14.81
C ARG A 595 25.37 25.67 -15.78
N ALA A 596 25.75 25.26 -16.98
CA ALA A 596 26.28 26.16 -18.00
C ALA A 596 25.25 27.22 -18.44
N MET A 597 23.97 26.85 -18.52
CA MET A 597 22.90 27.81 -18.80
C MET A 597 22.70 28.82 -17.66
N LEU A 598 22.82 28.38 -16.40
CA LEU A 598 22.75 29.28 -15.25
C LEU A 598 23.92 30.27 -15.27
N ASP A 599 25.14 29.81 -15.53
CA ASP A 599 26.34 30.66 -15.59
C ASP A 599 26.29 31.67 -16.75
N ALA A 600 25.67 31.30 -17.87
CA ALA A 600 25.51 32.15 -19.05
C ALA A 600 24.29 33.09 -18.97
N ALA A 601 23.43 32.95 -17.95
CA ALA A 601 22.16 33.67 -17.89
C ALA A 601 22.34 35.20 -17.86
N ASP A 602 21.49 35.91 -18.62
CA ASP A 602 21.43 37.37 -18.69
C ASP A 602 20.99 38.00 -17.37
N ASP A 603 20.04 37.37 -16.70
CA ASP A 603 19.53 37.77 -15.41
C ASP A 603 19.01 36.52 -14.68
N ILE A 604 19.05 36.56 -13.35
CA ILE A 604 18.49 35.51 -12.50
C ILE A 604 17.52 36.17 -11.54
N ILE A 605 16.33 35.59 -11.41
CA ILE A 605 15.37 35.98 -10.37
C ILE A 605 14.97 34.78 -9.54
N LEU A 606 14.68 35.05 -8.28
CA LEU A 606 13.96 34.14 -7.41
C LEU A 606 12.53 34.61 -7.25
N CYS A 607 11.62 33.69 -6.99
CA CYS A 607 10.25 34.03 -6.66
C CYS A 607 9.69 33.16 -5.56
N ASN A 608 8.86 33.76 -4.71
CA ASN A 608 7.95 33.03 -3.83
C ASN A 608 6.73 33.89 -3.51
N ALA A 609 5.64 33.26 -3.08
CA ALA A 609 4.38 33.96 -2.84
C ALA A 609 4.41 34.87 -1.60
N LEU A 610 5.45 34.79 -0.76
CA LEU A 610 5.64 35.69 0.38
C LEU A 610 6.25 37.03 -0.04
N ARG A 611 7.31 37.02 -0.85
CA ARG A 611 8.08 38.21 -1.22
C ARG A 611 7.82 38.70 -2.64
N GLY A 612 7.28 37.86 -3.52
CA GLY A 612 7.11 38.17 -4.95
C GLY A 612 8.37 37.78 -5.72
N VAL A 613 8.73 38.59 -6.72
CA VAL A 613 9.98 38.46 -7.48
C VAL A 613 11.11 39.17 -6.74
N LEU A 614 12.29 38.56 -6.72
CA LEU A 614 13.53 39.09 -6.14
C LEU A 614 14.65 38.99 -7.18
N ARG A 615 15.38 40.09 -7.40
CA ARG A 615 16.55 40.09 -8.29
C ARG A 615 17.76 39.47 -7.61
N VAL A 616 18.47 38.60 -8.31
CA VAL A 616 19.72 37.99 -7.82
C VAL A 616 20.92 38.81 -8.29
N ALA A 617 21.85 39.07 -7.39
CA ALA A 617 23.13 39.69 -7.71
C ALA A 617 23.98 38.71 -8.50
N ARG A 618 24.56 39.16 -9.62
CA ARG A 618 25.51 38.36 -10.40
C ARG A 618 26.84 38.21 -9.70
#